data_AF-A0A1L9BHT4-F1
#
_entry.id   AF-A0A1L9BHT4-F1
#
_cell.length_a   1.000
_cell.length_b   1.000
_cell.length_c   1.000
_cell.angle_alpha   90.00
_cell.angle_beta   90.00
_cell.angle_gamma   90.00
#
_symmetry.space_group_name_H-M   'P 1'
#
loop_
_entity.id
_entity.type
_entity.pdbx_description
1 polymer ?
#
loop_
_entity_poly.entity_id
_entity_poly.type
_entity_poly.pdbx_seq_one_letter_code
_entity_poly.pdbx_strand_id
1 'polypeptide(L)'
;MSPSMFDDLDATPSGAMEAIDSRTLRLSAHPLTEEELQGLIRYQEAFLARVEGPSGGPEAVADAHQAGLEASGLDVKRVELGTVLLRAYCGQRWTARRLRTRLVELEAQADAASAEKAAKARTELRRIEDLEPLARRHGQESLELLAPHEEHLVALHARMQRALTRA
;
A
#
# COMPACT_ATOMS: atom_id res chain seq x y z
N MET A 1 -25.45 -15.34 45.02
CA MET A 1 -25.18 -14.36 43.95
C MET A 1 -24.63 -15.14 42.77
N SER A 2 -25.40 -15.25 41.69
CA SER A 2 -24.95 -15.96 40.49
C SER A 2 -23.91 -15.10 39.77
N PRO A 3 -22.78 -15.66 39.33
CA PRO A 3 -21.83 -14.91 38.51
C PRO A 3 -22.52 -14.48 37.20
N SER A 4 -22.32 -13.22 36.83
CA SER A 4 -22.94 -12.60 35.66
C SER A 4 -22.26 -13.10 34.38
N MET A 5 -23.04 -13.47 33.37
CA MET A 5 -22.55 -13.85 32.03
C MET A 5 -21.77 -12.71 31.34
N PHE A 6 -21.86 -11.48 31.86
CA PHE A 6 -21.17 -10.31 31.32
C PHE A 6 -19.75 -10.12 31.89
N ASP A 7 -19.37 -10.79 32.98
CA ASP A 7 -18.00 -10.72 33.51
C ASP A 7 -16.99 -11.51 32.64
N ASP A 8 -17.46 -12.44 31.80
CA ASP A 8 -16.61 -13.23 30.89
C ASP A 8 -16.21 -12.50 29.60
N LEU A 9 -16.84 -11.35 29.27
CA LEU A 9 -16.52 -10.60 28.06
C LEU A 9 -15.30 -9.68 28.22
N ASP A 10 -15.06 -9.19 29.43
CA ASP A 10 -13.91 -8.34 29.76
C ASP A 10 -12.61 -9.14 29.97
N ALA A 11 -12.70 -10.48 30.01
CA ALA A 11 -11.55 -11.38 30.19
C ALA A 11 -10.93 -11.87 28.88
N THR A 12 -11.32 -11.31 27.73
CA THR A 12 -10.63 -11.64 26.46
C THR A 12 -9.34 -10.84 26.40
N PRO A 13 -8.14 -11.45 26.51
CA PRO A 13 -6.90 -10.70 26.33
C PRO A 13 -6.93 -10.07 24.95
N SER A 14 -6.72 -8.76 24.85
CA SER A 14 -6.78 -7.98 23.60
C SER A 14 -6.02 -8.64 22.44
N GLY A 15 -4.93 -9.36 22.72
CA GLY A 15 -4.17 -10.13 21.73
C GLY A 15 -4.90 -11.35 21.14
N ALA A 16 -5.86 -11.96 21.84
CA ALA A 16 -6.68 -13.05 21.29
C ALA A 16 -7.71 -12.53 20.27
N MET A 17 -8.28 -11.35 20.52
CA MET A 17 -9.19 -10.70 19.57
C MET A 17 -8.43 -10.21 18.32
N GLU A 18 -7.26 -9.59 18.50
CA GLU A 18 -6.36 -9.26 17.38
C GLU A 18 -5.91 -10.51 16.59
N ALA A 19 -5.69 -11.65 17.26
CA ALA A 19 -5.33 -12.89 16.60
C ALA A 19 -6.50 -13.47 15.78
N ILE A 20 -7.74 -13.41 16.29
CA ILE A 20 -8.95 -13.86 15.58
C ILE A 20 -9.22 -12.94 14.38
N ASP A 21 -9.09 -11.63 14.53
CA ASP A 21 -9.22 -10.66 13.45
C ASP A 21 -8.14 -10.90 12.38
N SER A 22 -6.88 -11.13 12.79
CA SER A 22 -5.80 -11.42 11.85
C SER A 22 -6.00 -12.74 11.08
N ARG A 23 -6.63 -13.75 11.71
CA ARG A 23 -6.96 -15.02 11.07
C ARG A 23 -8.11 -14.85 10.07
N THR A 24 -9.13 -14.08 10.43
CA THR A 24 -10.28 -13.76 9.56
C THR A 24 -9.86 -12.91 8.36
N LEU A 25 -8.98 -11.94 8.57
CA LEU A 25 -8.39 -11.13 7.50
C LEU A 25 -7.55 -11.99 6.53
N ARG A 26 -6.74 -12.92 7.05
CA ARG A 26 -5.96 -13.86 6.22
C ARG A 26 -6.83 -14.80 5.39
N LEU A 27 -7.91 -15.33 5.97
CA LEU A 27 -8.83 -16.22 5.25
C LEU A 27 -9.61 -15.51 4.13
N SER A 28 -9.66 -14.17 4.16
CA SER A 28 -10.33 -13.34 3.16
C SER A 28 -9.37 -12.74 2.14
N ALA A 29 -8.05 -12.86 2.36
CA ALA A 29 -7.04 -12.30 1.49
C ALA A 29 -6.88 -13.17 0.23
N HIS A 30 -7.10 -12.57 -0.94
CA HIS A 30 -6.75 -13.18 -2.21
C HIS A 30 -5.22 -13.17 -2.35
N PRO A 31 -4.54 -14.34 -2.36
CA PRO A 31 -3.09 -14.38 -2.50
C PRO A 31 -2.70 -13.89 -3.89
N LEU A 32 -1.78 -12.92 -3.96
CA LEU A 32 -1.30 -12.38 -5.22
C LEU A 32 -0.42 -13.44 -5.91
N THR A 33 -0.68 -13.70 -7.18
CA THR A 33 0.22 -14.53 -8.01
C THR A 33 1.17 -13.66 -8.85
N GLU A 34 2.26 -14.25 -9.35
CA GLU A 34 3.19 -13.57 -10.26
C GLU A 34 2.47 -13.09 -11.53
N GLU A 35 1.59 -13.91 -12.12
CA GLU A 35 0.81 -13.54 -13.30
C GLU A 35 -0.08 -12.32 -13.04
N GLU A 36 -0.73 -12.29 -11.88
CA GLU A 36 -1.55 -11.16 -11.45
C GLU A 36 -0.70 -9.91 -11.22
N LEU A 37 0.49 -10.03 -10.61
CA LEU A 37 1.41 -8.90 -10.45
C LEU A 37 1.80 -8.31 -11.80
N GLN A 38 2.21 -9.15 -12.75
CA GLN A 38 2.57 -8.67 -14.10
C GLN A 38 1.36 -8.06 -14.83
N GLY A 39 0.16 -8.62 -14.65
CA GLY A 39 -1.08 -8.03 -15.17
C GLY A 39 -1.39 -6.66 -14.57
N LEU A 40 -1.19 -6.48 -13.26
CA LEU A 40 -1.39 -5.20 -12.57
C LEU A 40 -0.35 -4.14 -12.95
N ILE A 41 0.87 -4.54 -13.29
CA ILE A 41 1.89 -3.64 -13.85
C ILE A 41 1.44 -3.15 -15.22
N ARG A 42 1.06 -4.06 -16.13
CA ARG A 42 0.53 -3.70 -17.46
C ARG A 42 -0.71 -2.81 -17.37
N TYR A 43 -1.60 -3.08 -16.41
CA TYR A 43 -2.77 -2.24 -16.13
C TYR A 43 -2.36 -0.79 -15.87
N GLN A 44 -1.42 -0.56 -14.94
CA GLN A 44 -0.98 0.79 -14.56
C GLN A 44 -0.25 1.50 -15.71
N GLU A 45 0.58 0.77 -16.45
CA GLU A 45 1.31 1.32 -17.59
C GLU A 45 0.35 1.76 -18.72
N ALA A 46 -0.62 0.93 -19.08
CA ALA A 46 -1.62 1.26 -20.09
C ALA A 46 -2.55 2.39 -19.64
N PHE A 47 -2.95 2.40 -18.36
CA PHE A 47 -3.71 3.51 -17.77
C PHE A 47 -2.94 4.82 -17.90
N LEU A 48 -1.69 4.85 -17.47
CA LEU A 48 -0.84 6.05 -17.53
C LEU A 48 -0.61 6.50 -18.96
N ALA A 49 -0.39 5.58 -19.90
CA ALA A 49 -0.21 5.91 -21.31
C ALA A 49 -1.42 6.66 -21.89
N ARG A 50 -2.64 6.39 -21.40
CA ARG A 50 -3.85 7.13 -21.78
C ARG A 50 -3.98 8.48 -21.09
N VAL A 51 -3.82 8.53 -19.76
CA VAL A 51 -4.04 9.77 -19.00
C VAL A 51 -2.91 10.80 -19.17
N GLU A 52 -1.67 10.35 -19.38
CA GLU A 52 -0.54 11.25 -19.66
C GLU A 52 -0.48 11.68 -21.14
N GLY A 53 -1.40 11.16 -21.98
CA GLY A 53 -1.50 11.49 -23.40
C GLY A 53 -2.11 12.88 -23.68
N PRO A 54 -2.07 13.34 -24.94
CA PRO A 54 -2.53 14.67 -25.34
C PRO A 54 -4.05 14.87 -25.22
N SER A 55 -4.82 13.80 -25.05
CA SER A 55 -6.28 13.79 -24.91
C SER A 55 -6.69 13.89 -23.44
N GLY A 56 -6.35 15.00 -22.77
CA GLY A 56 -6.68 15.19 -21.35
C GLY A 56 -8.16 15.51 -21.11
N GLY A 57 -8.73 15.00 -20.01
CA GLY A 57 -10.08 15.33 -19.53
C GLY A 57 -10.69 14.23 -18.63
N PRO A 58 -11.85 14.46 -17.99
CA PRO A 58 -12.50 13.49 -17.12
C PRO A 58 -12.88 12.18 -17.84
N GLU A 59 -13.26 12.27 -19.12
CA GLU A 59 -13.55 11.11 -19.99
C GLU A 59 -12.30 10.25 -20.24
N ALA A 60 -11.10 10.86 -20.18
CA ALA A 60 -9.83 10.14 -20.36
C ALA A 60 -9.55 9.13 -19.24
N VAL A 61 -10.14 9.30 -18.06
CA VAL A 61 -9.96 8.36 -16.93
C VAL A 61 -10.74 7.06 -17.16
N ALA A 62 -11.95 7.15 -17.72
CA ALA A 62 -12.75 5.96 -18.05
C ALA A 62 -12.08 5.17 -19.18
N ASP A 63 -11.64 5.86 -20.24
CA ASP A 63 -10.91 5.24 -21.33
C ASP A 63 -9.56 4.64 -20.88
N ALA A 64 -8.87 5.31 -19.96
CA ALA A 64 -7.65 4.78 -19.36
C ALA A 64 -7.90 3.55 -18.50
N HIS A 65 -8.99 3.53 -17.74
CA HIS A 65 -9.39 2.36 -16.96
C HIS A 65 -9.66 1.16 -17.87
N GLN A 66 -10.45 1.37 -18.93
CA GLN A 66 -10.75 0.34 -19.92
C GLN A 66 -9.48 -0.18 -20.61
N ALA A 67 -8.61 0.71 -21.07
CA ALA A 67 -7.34 0.33 -21.67
C ALA A 67 -6.43 -0.44 -20.70
N GLY A 68 -6.44 -0.07 -19.42
CA GLY A 68 -5.77 -0.79 -18.35
C GLY A 68 -6.32 -2.22 -18.19
N LEU A 69 -7.64 -2.38 -18.12
CA LEU A 69 -8.29 -3.69 -17.99
C LEU A 69 -7.91 -4.60 -19.16
N GLU A 70 -8.01 -4.09 -20.40
CA GLU A 70 -7.65 -4.82 -21.61
C GLU A 70 -6.18 -5.27 -21.61
N ALA A 71 -5.25 -4.38 -21.26
CA ALA A 71 -3.82 -4.69 -21.23
C ALA A 71 -3.43 -5.67 -20.10
N SER A 72 -4.18 -5.66 -19.00
CA SER A 72 -3.91 -6.52 -17.85
C SER A 72 -4.14 -7.99 -18.16
N GLY A 73 -5.18 -8.30 -18.95
CA GLY A 73 -5.69 -9.66 -19.14
C GLY A 73 -6.37 -10.24 -17.91
N LEU A 74 -6.62 -9.42 -16.87
CA LEU A 74 -7.24 -9.82 -15.62
C LEU A 74 -8.73 -9.47 -15.61
N ASP A 75 -9.51 -10.21 -14.82
CA ASP A 75 -10.87 -9.78 -14.51
C ASP A 75 -10.87 -8.55 -13.58
N VAL A 76 -11.98 -7.79 -13.62
CA VAL A 76 -12.13 -6.53 -12.87
C VAL A 76 -11.88 -6.73 -11.38
N LYS A 77 -12.36 -7.83 -10.80
CA LYS A 77 -12.23 -8.09 -9.36
C LYS A 77 -10.76 -8.28 -8.96
N ARG A 78 -9.98 -9.00 -9.76
CA ARG A 78 -8.53 -9.14 -9.56
C ARG A 78 -7.79 -7.81 -9.65
N VAL A 79 -8.15 -6.98 -10.64
CA VAL A 79 -7.57 -5.64 -10.78
C VAL A 79 -7.87 -4.77 -9.57
N GLU A 80 -9.11 -4.76 -9.08
CA GLU A 80 -9.50 -3.97 -7.91
C GLU A 80 -8.76 -4.41 -6.65
N LEU A 81 -8.78 -5.71 -6.34
CA LEU A 81 -8.11 -6.27 -5.16
C LEU A 81 -6.59 -6.04 -5.21
N GLY A 82 -5.99 -6.30 -6.37
CA GLY A 82 -4.56 -6.08 -6.59
C GLY A 82 -4.18 -4.60 -6.48
N THR A 83 -4.98 -3.69 -7.04
CA THR A 83 -4.72 -2.25 -6.95
C THR A 83 -4.80 -1.73 -5.51
N VAL A 84 -5.69 -2.28 -4.68
CA VAL A 84 -5.75 -1.96 -3.25
C VAL A 84 -4.45 -2.35 -2.54
N LEU A 85 -3.96 -3.58 -2.76
CA LEU A 85 -2.67 -4.04 -2.22
C LEU A 85 -1.51 -3.15 -2.71
N LEU A 86 -1.41 -2.89 -4.02
CA LEU A 86 -0.34 -2.07 -4.58
C LEU A 86 -0.36 -0.65 -4.04
N ARG A 87 -1.54 -0.04 -3.85
CA ARG A 87 -1.64 1.30 -3.24
C ARG A 87 -1.17 1.30 -1.79
N ALA A 88 -1.54 0.30 -1.00
CA ALA A 88 -1.12 0.20 0.39
C ALA A 88 0.41 -0.01 0.50
N TYR A 89 0.94 -0.99 -0.24
CA TYR A 89 2.36 -1.28 -0.28
C TYR A 89 3.16 -0.07 -0.78
N CYS A 90 2.90 0.40 -2.00
CA CYS A 90 3.66 1.49 -2.61
C CYS A 90 3.53 2.81 -1.84
N GLY A 91 2.37 3.12 -1.25
CA GLY A 91 2.19 4.30 -0.42
C GLY A 91 3.08 4.27 0.82
N GLN A 92 3.17 3.11 1.49
CA GLN A 92 4.05 2.91 2.63
C GLN A 92 5.53 3.02 2.22
N ARG A 93 5.94 2.38 1.11
CA ARG A 93 7.32 2.45 0.60
C ARG A 93 7.73 3.84 0.14
N TRP A 94 6.83 4.55 -0.54
CA TRP A 94 7.05 5.94 -0.96
C TRP A 94 7.22 6.87 0.25
N THR A 95 6.38 6.71 1.28
CA THR A 95 6.47 7.51 2.51
C THR A 95 7.79 7.26 3.24
N ALA A 96 8.24 6.00 3.34
CA ALA A 96 9.54 5.66 3.91
C ALA A 96 10.68 6.35 3.15
N ARG A 97 10.68 6.33 1.82
CA ARG A 97 11.68 7.04 0.99
C ARG A 97 11.72 8.53 1.30
N ARG A 98 10.55 9.19 1.39
CA ARG A 98 10.48 10.62 1.73
C ARG A 98 11.00 10.93 3.13
N LEU A 99 10.69 10.09 4.11
CA LEU A 99 11.20 10.25 5.48
C LEU A 99 12.72 10.07 5.55
N ARG A 100 13.30 9.12 4.80
CA ARG A 100 14.75 8.96 4.72
C ARG A 100 15.41 10.20 4.13
N THR A 101 14.89 10.76 3.03
CA THR A 101 15.39 12.02 2.46
C THR A 101 15.29 13.15 3.48
N ARG A 102 14.14 13.27 4.16
CA ARG A 102 13.93 14.31 5.18
C ARG A 102 14.87 14.17 6.37
N LEU A 103 15.20 12.95 6.78
CA LEU A 103 16.16 12.68 7.83
C LEU A 103 17.55 13.20 7.46
N VAL A 104 18.02 12.92 6.25
CA VAL A 104 19.31 13.43 5.74
C VAL A 104 19.34 14.96 5.78
N GLU A 105 18.27 15.63 5.35
CA GLU A 105 18.17 17.10 5.40
C GLU A 105 18.22 17.65 6.83
N LEU A 106 17.54 16.99 7.78
CA LEU A 106 17.49 17.41 9.18
C LEU A 106 18.82 17.16 9.89
N GLU A 107 19.50 16.05 9.59
CA GLU A 107 20.78 15.68 10.18
C GLU A 107 21.93 16.57 9.66
N ALA A 108 21.78 17.16 8.47
CA ALA A 108 22.71 18.18 7.96
C ALA A 108 22.61 19.52 8.71
N GLN A 109 21.55 19.74 9.50
CA GLN A 109 21.34 20.97 10.26
C GLN A 109 21.86 20.78 11.69
N ALA A 110 22.86 21.58 12.09
CA ALA A 110 23.51 21.49 13.41
C ALA A 110 22.78 22.30 14.49
N ASP A 111 21.46 22.23 14.56
CA ASP A 111 20.63 22.93 15.55
C ASP A 111 19.72 21.97 16.34
N ALA A 112 19.38 22.37 17.57
CA ALA A 112 18.63 21.53 18.50
C ALA A 112 17.20 21.22 18.02
N ALA A 113 16.55 22.15 17.30
CA ALA A 113 15.20 21.94 16.79
C ALA A 113 15.18 20.90 15.66
N SER A 114 16.22 20.90 14.82
CA SER A 114 16.41 19.89 13.77
C SER A 114 16.75 18.53 14.34
N ALA A 115 17.55 18.46 15.40
CA ALA A 115 17.83 17.22 16.12
C ALA A 115 16.56 16.58 16.70
N GLU A 116 15.66 17.37 17.30
CA GLU A 116 14.37 16.87 17.81
C GLU A 116 13.48 16.34 16.68
N LYS A 117 13.39 17.06 15.56
CA LYS A 117 12.65 16.63 14.37
C LYS A 117 13.23 15.34 13.78
N ALA A 118 14.55 15.21 13.73
CA ALA A 118 15.21 13.99 13.26
C ALA A 118 14.87 12.80 14.16
N ALA A 119 14.87 12.97 15.49
CA ALA A 119 14.49 11.91 16.42
C ALA A 119 13.05 11.43 16.18
N LYS A 120 12.09 12.35 16.00
CA LYS A 120 10.69 12.02 15.66
C LYS A 120 10.59 11.30 14.32
N ALA A 121 11.29 11.79 13.30
CA ALA A 121 11.29 11.19 11.97
C ALA A 121 11.89 9.77 11.96
N ARG A 122 12.91 9.47 12.79
CA ARG A 122 13.44 8.09 12.94
C ARG A 122 12.43 7.15 13.57
N THR A 123 11.69 7.60 14.58
CA THR A 123 10.63 6.80 15.20
C THR A 123 9.52 6.50 14.21
N GLU A 124 9.09 7.50 13.45
CA GLU A 124 8.06 7.33 12.42
C GLU A 124 8.56 6.44 11.27
N LEU A 125 9.82 6.59 10.84
CA LEU A 125 10.40 5.75 9.81
C LEU A 125 10.39 4.28 10.23
N ARG A 126 10.79 3.95 11.46
CA ARG A 126 10.71 2.57 11.98
C ARG A 126 9.29 2.01 11.93
N ARG A 127 8.29 2.83 12.29
CA ARG A 127 6.87 2.45 12.24
C ARG A 127 6.39 2.17 10.81
N ILE A 128 6.83 2.97 9.85
CA ILE A 128 6.46 2.84 8.43
C ILE A 128 7.25 1.73 7.72
N GLU A 129 8.46 1.42 8.17
CA GLU A 129 9.24 0.32 7.63
C GLU A 129 8.74 -1.05 8.10
N ASP A 130 7.99 -1.10 9.19
CA ASP A 130 7.31 -2.31 9.65
C ASP A 130 6.17 -2.71 8.69
N LEU A 131 6.44 -3.73 7.88
CA LEU A 131 5.48 -4.30 6.93
C LEU A 131 4.59 -5.39 7.55
N GLU A 132 4.83 -5.79 8.79
CA GLU A 132 4.08 -6.86 9.46
C GLU A 132 2.56 -6.60 9.45
N PRO A 133 2.03 -5.38 9.72
CA PRO A 133 0.59 -5.14 9.61
C PRO A 133 0.03 -5.37 8.22
N LEU A 134 0.83 -5.09 7.17
CA LEU A 134 0.44 -5.30 5.78
C LEU A 134 0.49 -6.78 5.41
N ALA A 135 1.54 -7.49 5.86
CA ALA A 135 1.70 -8.93 5.68
C ALA A 135 0.56 -9.72 6.34
N ARG A 136 0.14 -9.31 7.54
CA ARG A 136 -1.02 -9.90 8.22
C ARG A 136 -2.33 -9.74 7.43
N ARG A 137 -2.47 -8.65 6.66
CA ARG A 137 -3.70 -8.36 5.90
C ARG A 137 -3.71 -8.99 4.51
N HIS A 138 -2.56 -9.03 3.83
CA HIS A 138 -2.48 -9.42 2.42
C HIS A 138 -1.67 -10.69 2.15
N GLY A 139 -1.14 -11.31 3.21
CA GLY A 139 -0.25 -12.45 3.12
C GLY A 139 1.22 -12.04 2.95
N GLN A 140 2.10 -12.77 3.63
CA GLN A 140 3.55 -12.58 3.54
C GLN A 140 4.07 -12.88 2.12
N GLU A 141 3.57 -13.95 1.50
CA GLU A 141 3.94 -14.36 0.13
C GLU A 141 3.67 -13.24 -0.89
N SER A 142 2.53 -12.54 -0.77
CA SER A 142 2.22 -11.39 -1.61
C SER A 142 3.25 -10.28 -1.48
N LEU A 143 3.75 -10.00 -0.26
CA LEU A 143 4.77 -8.96 -0.07
C LEU A 143 6.14 -9.40 -0.60
N GLU A 144 6.48 -10.67 -0.46
CA GLU A 144 7.71 -11.25 -1.00
C GLU A 144 7.74 -11.18 -2.53
N LEU A 145 6.59 -11.38 -3.19
CA LEU A 145 6.46 -11.16 -4.65
C LEU A 145 6.62 -9.69 -5.05
N LEU A 146 6.17 -8.73 -4.23
CA LEU A 146 6.29 -7.30 -4.55
C LEU A 146 7.71 -6.75 -4.34
N ALA A 147 8.49 -7.32 -3.42
CA ALA A 147 9.77 -6.78 -2.99
C ALA A 147 10.79 -6.61 -4.14
N PRO A 148 10.99 -7.59 -5.05
CA PRO A 148 11.89 -7.44 -6.20
C PRO A 148 11.48 -6.31 -7.17
N HIS A 149 10.20 -5.94 -7.19
CA HIS A 149 9.65 -4.93 -8.09
C HIS A 149 9.44 -3.57 -7.43
N GLU A 150 9.88 -3.38 -6.18
CA GLU A 150 9.57 -2.19 -5.37
C GLU A 150 9.88 -0.87 -6.09
N GLU A 151 11.06 -0.77 -6.73
CA GLU A 151 11.47 0.44 -7.42
C GLU A 151 10.49 0.83 -8.54
N HIS A 152 10.16 -0.12 -9.42
CA HIS A 152 9.23 0.08 -10.53
C HIS A 152 7.82 0.40 -10.02
N LEU A 153 7.33 -0.38 -9.06
CA LEU A 153 5.99 -0.21 -8.49
C LEU A 153 5.81 1.14 -7.80
N VAL A 154 6.83 1.62 -7.07
CA VAL A 154 6.79 2.95 -6.44
C VAL A 154 6.85 4.06 -7.48
N ALA A 155 7.60 3.88 -8.58
CA ALA A 155 7.64 4.85 -9.68
C ALA A 155 6.28 4.96 -10.39
N LEU A 156 5.63 3.82 -10.67
CA LEU A 156 4.27 3.77 -11.22
C LEU A 156 3.27 4.42 -10.26
N HIS A 157 3.32 4.10 -8.97
CA HIS A 157 2.46 4.70 -7.96
C HIS A 157 2.55 6.24 -7.94
N ALA A 158 3.77 6.78 -7.98
CA ALA A 158 3.99 8.23 -8.00
C ALA A 158 3.47 8.90 -9.28
N ARG A 159 3.50 8.21 -10.43
CA ARG A 159 2.88 8.69 -11.68
C ARG A 159 1.36 8.63 -11.59
N MET A 160 0.80 7.52 -11.13
CA MET A 160 -0.66 7.33 -10.94
C MET A 160 -1.25 8.39 -10.03
N GLN A 161 -0.61 8.67 -8.88
CA GLN A 161 -1.08 9.69 -7.95
C GLN A 161 -1.10 11.09 -8.60
N ARG A 162 -0.07 11.44 -9.38
CA ARG A 162 -0.01 12.72 -10.09
C ARG A 162 -1.08 12.82 -11.18
N ALA A 163 -1.30 11.75 -11.93
CA ALA A 163 -2.33 11.69 -12.97
C ALA A 163 -3.74 11.90 -12.37
N LEU A 164 -4.05 11.16 -11.30
CA LEU A 164 -5.37 11.21 -10.65
C LEU A 164 -5.64 12.49 -9.85
N THR A 165 -4.60 13.22 -9.44
CA THR A 165 -4.78 14.52 -8.75
C THR A 165 -5.02 15.67 -9.74
N ARG A 166 -4.65 15.48 -11.01
CA ARG A 166 -4.76 16.50 -12.07
C ARG A 166 -6.01 16.34 -12.95
N ALA A 167 -6.56 15.14 -13.01
CA ALA A 167 -7.83 14.83 -13.69
C ALA A 167 -9.02 15.36 -12.89
#